data_AF-A0A3C1GT31-F1
#
_entry.id   AF-A0A3C1GT31-F1
#
_cell.length_a   1.000
_cell.length_b   1.000
_cell.length_c   1.000
_cell.angle_alpha   90.00
_cell.angle_beta   90.00
_cell.angle_gamma   90.00
#
_symmetry.space_group_name_H-M   'P 1'
#
loop_
_entity.id
_entity.type
_entity.pdbx_description
1 polymer ?
#
loop_
_entity_poly.entity_id
_entity_poly.type
_entity_poly.pdbx_seq_one_letter_code
_entity_poly.pdbx_strand_id
1 'polypeptide(L)'
;MTPFEPLSVMSKQHLLTNYYQQRDQAVFILDADKRYVSMNSAYERLTGYRENLLIGYPFGTFITQCLTKHKPEILKDLASHLANHNSYKKTFTLPNKDHQVLDYLIVFQQSTIDDKVFYIGTLQDPTCNQVKEPRSEYLLGEDKTDNLYVNNKPSASLPDQKQLLAQAIADNQFVAYYQPKFNLATKSIVGFEALVRWQHPTRGVLKPKDFIADIISYGLSFALFSRLSEQVAQLLVKWQSMEFAQHICINADAAEFSHPDFNKVISQLLARYHIDPYRLHIEMTESSLLPSNDNIKQRLTELKALKVCLALDDFGTGYASLSYL
;
A
#
# COMPACT_ATOMS: atom_id res chain seq x y z
N MET A 1 -13.34 -33.10 -1.29
CA MET A 1 -12.68 -31.86 -0.83
C MET A 1 -13.12 -31.61 0.60
N THR A 2 -12.18 -31.39 1.51
CA THR A 2 -12.46 -30.91 2.87
C THR A 2 -13.15 -29.53 2.78
N PRO A 3 -14.13 -29.23 3.66
CA PRO A 3 -14.70 -27.89 3.75
C PRO A 3 -13.59 -26.87 3.98
N PHE A 4 -13.64 -25.75 3.27
CA PHE A 4 -12.70 -24.65 3.51
C PHE A 4 -13.10 -23.94 4.81
N GLU A 5 -12.21 -23.92 5.81
CA GLU A 5 -12.37 -23.18 7.05
C GLU A 5 -11.42 -21.97 7.06
N PRO A 6 -11.93 -20.73 7.12
CA PRO A 6 -11.07 -19.56 7.25
C PRO A 6 -10.37 -19.55 8.62
N LEU A 7 -9.09 -19.14 8.64
CA LEU A 7 -8.34 -18.96 9.88
C LEU A 7 -8.97 -17.88 10.76
N SER A 8 -9.00 -18.13 12.08
CA SER A 8 -9.36 -17.13 13.07
C SER A 8 -8.35 -15.96 13.06
N VAL A 9 -8.80 -14.77 13.46
CA VAL A 9 -7.94 -13.57 13.55
C VAL A 9 -6.72 -13.81 14.46
N MET A 10 -6.90 -14.52 15.58
CA MET A 10 -5.83 -14.85 16.51
C MET A 10 -4.80 -15.81 15.92
N SER A 11 -5.28 -16.83 15.19
CA SER A 11 -4.40 -17.80 14.50
C SER A 11 -3.63 -17.13 13.36
N LYS A 12 -4.25 -16.18 12.65
CA LYS A 12 -3.56 -15.32 11.68
C LYS A 12 -2.44 -14.53 12.35
N GLN A 13 -2.74 -13.82 13.45
CA GLN A 13 -1.74 -13.03 14.18
C GLN A 13 -0.56 -13.89 14.67
N HIS A 14 -0.81 -15.10 15.16
CA HIS A 14 0.24 -16.01 15.64
C HIS A 14 1.18 -16.47 14.50
N LEU A 15 0.63 -16.87 13.34
CA LEU A 15 1.44 -17.26 12.16
C LEU A 15 2.28 -16.10 11.62
N LEU A 16 1.74 -14.89 11.75
CA LEU A 16 2.29 -13.68 11.17
C LEU A 16 3.34 -13.01 12.08
N THR A 17 3.32 -13.27 13.39
CA THR A 17 4.19 -12.60 14.37
C THR A 17 5.69 -12.78 14.05
N ASN A 18 6.09 -13.92 13.47
CA ASN A 18 7.49 -14.19 13.14
C ASN A 18 7.96 -13.60 11.78
N TYR A 19 7.03 -13.28 10.86
CA TYR A 19 7.36 -12.77 9.52
C TYR A 19 7.09 -11.26 9.36
N TYR A 20 6.34 -10.64 10.29
CA TYR A 20 6.03 -9.21 10.29
C TYR A 20 7.21 -8.29 10.60
N GLN A 21 8.35 -8.81 11.07
CA GLN A 21 9.54 -7.97 11.26
C GLN A 21 10.18 -7.53 9.94
N GLN A 22 9.76 -8.10 8.80
CA GLN A 22 10.25 -7.72 7.47
C GLN A 22 9.10 -7.06 6.67
N ARG A 23 8.85 -5.77 6.97
CA ARG A 23 7.72 -4.95 6.47
C ARG A 23 7.54 -4.91 4.94
N ASP A 24 8.55 -5.29 4.18
CA ASP A 24 8.58 -5.14 2.71
C ASP A 24 8.44 -6.46 1.93
N GLN A 25 8.26 -7.60 2.61
CA GLN A 25 8.10 -8.89 1.91
C GLN A 25 6.64 -9.25 1.67
N ALA A 26 6.31 -9.68 0.45
CA ALA A 26 5.02 -10.26 0.14
C ALA A 26 4.89 -11.62 0.82
N VAL A 27 3.93 -11.79 1.73
CA VAL A 27 3.71 -13.00 2.51
C VAL A 27 2.32 -13.56 2.23
N PHE A 28 2.22 -14.88 2.10
CA PHE A 28 0.97 -15.61 1.98
C PHE A 28 0.99 -16.88 2.84
N ILE A 29 -0.19 -17.37 3.20
CA ILE A 29 -0.40 -18.55 4.03
C ILE A 29 -1.34 -19.49 3.30
N LEU A 30 -0.97 -20.77 3.25
CA LEU A 30 -1.77 -21.85 2.69
C LEU A 30 -2.16 -22.88 3.75
N ASP A 31 -3.29 -23.55 3.55
CA ASP A 31 -3.70 -24.72 4.34
C ASP A 31 -2.99 -26.01 3.88
N ALA A 32 -3.29 -27.12 4.55
CA ALA A 32 -2.79 -28.45 4.20
C ALA A 32 -3.08 -28.84 2.73
N ASP A 33 -4.22 -28.39 2.20
CA ASP A 33 -4.66 -28.61 0.81
C ASP A 33 -4.08 -27.57 -0.17
N LYS A 34 -3.13 -26.74 0.28
CA LYS A 34 -2.46 -25.69 -0.50
C LYS A 34 -3.41 -24.60 -1.01
N ARG A 35 -4.52 -24.34 -0.33
CA ARG A 35 -5.44 -23.23 -0.63
C ARG A 35 -5.04 -21.99 0.16
N TYR A 36 -5.22 -20.80 -0.40
CA TYR A 36 -4.94 -19.56 0.32
C TYR A 36 -5.85 -19.42 1.53
N VAL A 37 -5.25 -19.07 2.66
CA VAL A 37 -5.97 -18.81 3.92
C VAL A 37 -5.69 -17.41 4.44
N SER A 38 -4.53 -16.84 4.10
CA SER A 38 -4.27 -15.41 4.31
C SER A 38 -3.15 -14.89 3.42
N MET A 39 -3.07 -13.58 3.24
CA MET A 39 -1.91 -12.88 2.68
C MET A 39 -1.81 -11.47 3.21
N ASN A 40 -0.62 -10.86 3.12
CA ASN A 40 -0.42 -9.48 3.54
C ASN A 40 -0.59 -8.49 2.37
N SER A 41 -0.72 -7.21 2.67
CA SER A 41 -0.89 -6.17 1.65
C SER A 41 0.31 -6.05 0.70
N ALA A 42 1.51 -6.48 1.10
CA ALA A 42 2.67 -6.52 0.21
C ALA A 42 2.48 -7.56 -0.91
N TYR A 43 1.87 -8.71 -0.62
CA TYR A 43 1.50 -9.71 -1.61
C TYR A 43 0.43 -9.20 -2.58
N GLU A 44 -0.57 -8.48 -2.08
CA GLU A 44 -1.60 -7.88 -2.93
C GLU A 44 -1.02 -6.83 -3.87
N ARG A 45 -0.11 -5.98 -3.38
CA ARG A 45 0.58 -4.99 -4.21
C ARG A 45 1.45 -5.63 -5.28
N LEU A 46 2.17 -6.69 -4.92
CA LEU A 46 3.09 -7.38 -5.82
C LEU A 46 2.34 -8.13 -6.93
N THR A 47 1.26 -8.83 -6.58
CA THR A 47 0.55 -9.70 -7.52
C THR A 47 -0.64 -9.01 -8.21
N GLY A 48 -1.20 -7.96 -7.60
CA GLY A 48 -2.42 -7.28 -8.03
C GLY A 48 -3.72 -7.98 -7.61
N TYR A 49 -3.63 -9.09 -6.87
CA TYR A 49 -4.78 -9.87 -6.41
C TYR A 49 -5.05 -9.60 -4.93
N ARG A 50 -6.28 -9.17 -4.64
CA ARG A 50 -6.75 -8.96 -3.26
C ARG A 50 -6.97 -10.29 -2.54
N GLU A 51 -6.77 -10.31 -1.24
CA GLU A 51 -6.90 -11.49 -0.37
C GLU A 51 -8.26 -12.16 -0.61
N ASN A 52 -9.34 -11.40 -0.57
CA ASN A 52 -10.71 -11.90 -0.74
C ASN A 52 -11.00 -12.61 -2.08
N LEU A 53 -10.18 -12.38 -3.11
CA LEU A 53 -10.32 -13.05 -4.41
C LEU A 53 -9.60 -14.40 -4.45
N LEU A 54 -8.63 -14.61 -3.56
CA LEU A 54 -7.78 -15.79 -3.57
C LEU A 54 -8.05 -16.74 -2.40
N ILE A 55 -8.63 -16.27 -1.29
CA ILE A 55 -9.00 -17.13 -0.16
C ILE A 55 -9.81 -18.34 -0.63
N GLY A 56 -9.41 -19.53 -0.20
CA GLY A 56 -10.02 -20.81 -0.54
C GLY A 56 -9.65 -21.35 -1.92
N TYR A 57 -9.00 -20.58 -2.78
CA TYR A 57 -8.50 -21.06 -4.06
C TYR A 57 -7.14 -21.75 -3.92
N PRO A 58 -6.85 -22.79 -4.74
CA PRO A 58 -5.53 -23.41 -4.78
C PRO A 58 -4.41 -22.41 -5.04
N PHE A 59 -3.25 -22.64 -4.44
CA PHE A 59 -2.03 -21.90 -4.75
C PHE A 59 -1.75 -21.98 -6.26
N GLY A 60 -1.37 -20.84 -6.85
CA GLY A 60 -1.21 -20.71 -8.30
C GLY A 60 -2.50 -20.48 -9.10
N THR A 61 -3.66 -20.31 -8.47
CA THR A 61 -4.90 -19.94 -9.19
C THR A 61 -4.78 -18.61 -9.96
N PHE A 62 -4.06 -17.63 -9.41
CA PHE A 62 -3.78 -16.38 -10.12
C PHE A 62 -2.86 -16.58 -11.33
N ILE A 63 -2.07 -17.67 -11.33
CA ILE A 63 -1.15 -18.05 -12.41
C ILE A 63 -1.94 -18.72 -13.55
N THR A 64 -2.89 -19.61 -13.21
CA THR A 64 -3.69 -20.36 -14.20
C THR A 64 -4.68 -19.50 -14.96
N GLN A 65 -5.12 -18.36 -14.40
CA GLN A 65 -5.96 -17.38 -15.10
C GLN A 65 -5.17 -16.54 -16.12
N CYS A 66 -3.86 -16.33 -15.92
CA CYS A 66 -3.01 -15.52 -16.81
C CYS A 66 -2.26 -16.34 -17.88
N LEU A 67 -2.06 -17.65 -17.68
CA LEU A 67 -1.31 -18.52 -18.60
C LEU A 67 -2.25 -19.54 -19.27
N THR A 68 -2.73 -19.23 -20.47
CA THR A 68 -3.52 -20.14 -21.33
C THR A 68 -2.67 -21.23 -21.99
N LYS A 69 -2.09 -22.12 -21.16
CA LYS A 69 -1.64 -23.51 -21.42
C LYS A 69 -0.29 -23.81 -20.72
N HIS A 70 -0.30 -24.87 -19.90
CA HIS A 70 0.83 -25.50 -19.19
C HIS A 70 1.41 -24.65 -18.03
N LYS A 71 1.52 -25.11 -16.77
CA LYS A 71 2.03 -26.40 -16.30
C LYS A 71 1.49 -26.75 -14.87
N PRO A 72 0.78 -27.88 -14.68
CA PRO A 72 0.56 -28.47 -13.36
C PRO A 72 1.85 -28.97 -12.68
N GLU A 73 2.98 -28.99 -13.40
CA GLU A 73 4.29 -29.43 -12.90
C GLU A 73 4.87 -28.53 -11.82
N ILE A 74 4.63 -27.21 -11.86
CA ILE A 74 5.15 -26.29 -10.83
C ILE A 74 4.51 -26.60 -9.48
N LEU A 75 3.19 -26.79 -9.45
CA LEU A 75 2.44 -27.15 -8.24
C LEU A 75 2.79 -28.56 -7.76
N LYS A 76 3.02 -29.49 -8.69
CA LYS A 76 3.43 -30.87 -8.38
C LYS A 76 4.84 -30.94 -7.81
N ASP A 77 5.81 -30.23 -8.40
CA ASP A 77 7.19 -30.08 -7.90
C ASP A 77 7.20 -29.45 -6.51
N LEU A 78 6.41 -28.39 -6.31
CA LEU A 78 6.25 -27.72 -5.02
C LEU A 78 5.68 -28.66 -3.94
N ALA A 79 4.62 -29.39 -4.28
CA ALA A 79 3.99 -30.34 -3.37
C ALA A 79 4.92 -31.51 -3.02
N SER A 80 5.65 -32.06 -4.00
CA SER A 80 6.60 -33.15 -3.78
C SER A 80 7.83 -32.73 -2.98
N HIS A 81 8.28 -31.47 -3.08
CA HIS A 81 9.45 -31.00 -2.33
C HIS A 81 9.11 -30.64 -0.88
N LEU A 82 7.95 -30.03 -0.63
CA LEU A 82 7.47 -29.71 0.72
C LEU A 82 7.09 -30.94 1.54
N ALA A 83 6.84 -32.09 0.90
CA ALA A 83 6.63 -33.36 1.59
C ALA A 83 7.92 -33.92 2.23
N ASN A 84 9.09 -33.53 1.72
CA ASN A 84 10.38 -34.12 2.10
C ASN A 84 11.37 -33.12 2.74
N HIS A 85 11.12 -31.81 2.62
CA HIS A 85 11.99 -30.75 3.13
C HIS A 85 11.21 -29.62 3.79
N ASN A 86 11.69 -29.12 4.93
CA ASN A 86 11.05 -28.07 5.72
C ASN A 86 11.10 -26.67 5.09
N SER A 87 11.87 -26.50 4.01
CA SER A 87 11.94 -25.25 3.26
C SER A 87 12.15 -25.50 1.77
N TYR A 88 11.55 -24.65 0.93
CA TYR A 88 11.71 -24.67 -0.52
C TYR A 88 11.98 -23.27 -1.04
N LYS A 89 12.93 -23.11 -1.95
CA LYS A 89 13.29 -21.84 -2.58
C LYS A 89 13.43 -22.03 -4.09
N LYS A 90 12.64 -21.31 -4.89
CA LYS A 90 12.75 -21.35 -6.36
C LYS A 90 12.31 -20.03 -7.00
N THR A 91 12.97 -19.66 -8.09
CA THR A 91 12.60 -18.51 -8.91
C THR A 91 11.65 -18.94 -10.03
N PHE A 92 10.59 -18.18 -10.24
CA PHE A 92 9.61 -18.38 -11.30
C PHE A 92 9.39 -17.08 -12.06
N THR A 93 9.49 -17.12 -13.38
CA THR A 93 9.13 -15.99 -14.24
C THR A 93 7.64 -16.06 -14.56
N LEU A 94 6.83 -15.13 -14.05
CA LEU A 94 5.37 -15.16 -14.17
C LEU A 94 4.80 -13.76 -14.45
N PRO A 95 3.70 -13.65 -15.21
CA PRO A 95 2.97 -12.40 -15.35
C PRO A 95 2.21 -12.04 -14.05
N ASN A 96 2.19 -10.77 -13.67
CA ASN A 96 1.23 -10.24 -12.69
C ASN A 96 -0.17 -10.06 -13.30
N LYS A 97 -1.14 -9.56 -12.52
CA LYS A 97 -2.50 -9.28 -13.00
C LYS A 97 -2.54 -8.32 -14.20
N ASP A 98 -1.54 -7.46 -14.35
CA ASP A 98 -1.41 -6.50 -15.45
C ASP A 98 -0.61 -7.08 -16.65
N HIS A 99 -0.39 -8.40 -16.69
CA HIS A 99 0.38 -9.12 -17.71
C HIS A 99 1.88 -8.76 -17.79
N GLN A 100 2.43 -8.07 -16.79
CA GLN A 100 3.87 -7.80 -16.73
C GLN A 100 4.60 -9.04 -16.22
N VAL A 101 5.55 -9.54 -16.99
CA VAL A 101 6.36 -10.70 -16.65
C VAL A 101 7.42 -10.31 -15.63
N LEU A 102 7.35 -10.90 -14.44
CA LEU A 102 8.25 -10.66 -13.31
C LEU A 102 8.88 -11.97 -12.87
N ASP A 103 10.13 -11.91 -12.44
CA ASP A 103 10.74 -13.02 -11.72
C ASP A 103 10.25 -12.96 -10.26
N TYR A 104 9.81 -14.10 -9.74
CA TYR A 104 9.39 -14.24 -8.35
C TYR A 104 10.23 -15.31 -7.70
N LEU A 105 11.00 -14.91 -6.70
CA LEU A 105 11.59 -15.84 -5.76
C LEU A 105 10.53 -16.22 -4.73
N ILE A 106 10.18 -17.50 -4.68
CA ILE A 106 9.24 -18.03 -3.71
C ILE A 106 9.99 -18.85 -2.68
N VAL A 107 9.82 -18.49 -1.40
CA VAL A 107 10.33 -19.27 -0.26
C VAL A 107 9.15 -19.82 0.53
N PHE A 108 9.15 -21.11 0.85
CA PHE A 108 8.14 -21.74 1.70
C PHE A 108 8.75 -22.25 3.00
N GLN A 109 7.96 -22.21 4.07
CA GLN A 109 8.22 -22.87 5.34
C GLN A 109 6.93 -23.52 5.86
N GLN A 110 7.02 -24.77 6.29
CA GLN A 110 5.90 -25.44 6.97
C GLN A 110 5.85 -25.02 8.44
N SER A 111 4.64 -24.78 8.94
CA SER A 111 4.37 -24.52 10.35
C SER A 111 3.14 -25.33 10.79
N THR A 112 3.09 -25.69 12.06
CA THR A 112 1.94 -26.42 12.63
C THR A 112 1.38 -25.60 13.78
N ILE A 113 0.07 -25.39 13.79
CA ILE A 113 -0.67 -24.75 14.89
C ILE A 113 -1.86 -25.64 15.22
N ASP A 114 -2.03 -25.97 16.49
CA ASP A 114 -3.15 -26.79 16.98
C ASP A 114 -3.35 -28.07 16.14
N ASP A 115 -2.26 -28.79 15.87
CA ASP A 115 -2.18 -30.01 15.03
C ASP A 115 -2.62 -29.82 13.56
N LYS A 116 -2.89 -28.58 13.12
CA LYS A 116 -3.15 -28.23 11.72
C LYS A 116 -1.89 -27.73 11.03
N VAL A 117 -1.61 -28.27 9.84
CA VAL A 117 -0.45 -27.89 9.02
C VAL A 117 -0.77 -26.67 8.16
N PHE A 118 0.12 -25.69 8.19
CA PHE A 118 0.09 -24.49 7.36
C PHE A 118 1.41 -24.33 6.61
N TYR A 119 1.34 -23.68 5.45
CA TYR A 119 2.52 -23.32 4.68
C TYR A 119 2.60 -21.80 4.58
N ILE A 120 3.65 -21.23 5.13
CA ILE A 120 3.94 -19.81 5.04
C ILE A 120 4.89 -19.62 3.87
N GLY A 121 4.51 -18.78 2.92
CA GLY A 121 5.32 -18.47 1.76
C GLY A 121 5.65 -16.99 1.68
N THR A 122 6.82 -16.66 1.16
CA THR A 122 7.16 -15.31 0.72
C THR A 122 7.32 -15.26 -0.78
N LEU A 123 6.87 -14.17 -1.40
CA LEU A 123 7.22 -13.79 -2.77
C LEU A 123 8.18 -12.60 -2.70
N GLN A 124 9.22 -12.64 -3.51
CA GLN A 124 10.13 -11.52 -3.71
C GLN A 124 10.35 -11.31 -5.19
N ASP A 125 10.36 -10.07 -5.62
CA ASP A 125 10.89 -9.70 -6.93
C ASP A 125 12.42 -9.56 -6.80
N PRO A 126 13.23 -10.47 -7.39
CA PRO A 126 14.68 -10.39 -7.30
C PRO A 126 15.25 -9.20 -8.09
N THR A 127 14.51 -8.58 -9.01
CA THR A 127 14.95 -7.32 -9.65
C THR A 127 14.90 -6.13 -8.69
N CYS A 128 14.01 -6.16 -7.69
CA CYS A 128 13.97 -5.17 -6.61
C CYS A 128 15.22 -5.21 -5.72
N ASN A 129 15.84 -6.40 -5.57
CA ASN A 129 17.08 -6.57 -4.79
C ASN A 129 18.36 -6.17 -5.55
N GLN A 130 18.32 -5.90 -6.86
CA GLN A 130 19.51 -5.43 -7.58
C GLN A 130 19.88 -3.97 -7.28
N VAL A 131 19.05 -3.23 -6.53
CA VAL A 131 19.34 -1.83 -6.14
C VAL A 131 19.96 -1.72 -4.74
N LYS A 132 20.20 -2.83 -4.03
CA LYS A 132 20.84 -2.80 -2.70
C LYS A 132 21.84 -3.93 -2.50
N GLU A 133 23.04 -3.75 -3.05
CA GLU A 133 24.36 -3.95 -2.40
C GLU A 133 25.47 -3.49 -3.37
N PRO A 134 26.45 -2.66 -2.93
CA PRO A 134 27.67 -2.45 -3.71
C PRO A 134 28.52 -3.71 -3.58
N ARG A 135 28.56 -4.55 -4.63
CA ARG A 135 29.56 -5.62 -4.70
C ARG A 135 30.92 -5.01 -4.95
N SER A 136 31.70 -4.97 -3.88
CA SER A 136 33.15 -4.97 -3.89
C SER A 136 33.62 -6.24 -4.62
N GLU A 137 34.01 -6.12 -5.88
CA GLU A 137 34.88 -7.10 -6.52
C GLU A 137 35.99 -6.36 -7.24
N TYR A 138 37.16 -6.47 -6.61
CA TYR A 138 38.48 -6.12 -7.10
C TYR A 138 38.71 -6.74 -8.49
N LEU A 139 39.27 -5.91 -9.37
CA LEU A 139 40.48 -6.17 -10.16
C LEU A 139 40.71 -7.63 -10.59
N LEU A 140 40.62 -7.87 -11.89
CA LEU A 140 41.72 -8.42 -12.71
C LEU A 140 41.31 -8.36 -14.20
N GLY A 141 42.13 -7.72 -15.02
CA GLY A 141 41.95 -7.68 -16.47
C GLY A 141 42.57 -6.42 -17.09
N GLU A 142 43.89 -6.44 -17.20
CA GLU A 142 44.76 -5.38 -17.72
C GLU A 142 44.49 -4.99 -19.19
N ASP A 143 44.80 -3.71 -19.45
CA ASP A 143 45.43 -3.12 -20.63
C ASP A 143 44.79 -3.30 -22.03
N LYS A 144 44.35 -2.16 -22.60
CA LYS A 144 45.18 -1.35 -23.52
C LYS A 144 44.47 -0.05 -23.97
N THR A 145 45.12 1.07 -23.64
CA THR A 145 45.35 2.29 -24.45
C THR A 145 44.26 2.71 -25.46
N ASP A 146 43.65 3.88 -25.30
CA ASP A 146 44.20 5.19 -25.76
C ASP A 146 43.15 6.33 -25.67
N ASN A 147 43.54 7.39 -24.97
CA ASN A 147 43.46 8.80 -25.41
C ASN A 147 42.12 9.42 -25.90
N LEU A 148 41.56 10.34 -25.09
CA LEU A 148 41.66 11.82 -25.26
C LEU A 148 40.39 12.61 -24.85
N TYR A 149 40.69 13.81 -24.32
CA TYR A 149 39.83 14.99 -24.09
C TYR A 149 39.04 15.10 -22.77
N VAL A 150 39.78 15.67 -21.81
CA VAL A 150 39.33 16.59 -20.77
C VAL A 150 38.33 17.61 -21.32
N ASN A 151 37.16 17.71 -20.68
CA ASN A 151 36.42 18.96 -20.58
C ASN A 151 35.71 19.03 -19.22
N ASN A 152 36.31 19.81 -18.33
CA ASN A 152 35.72 20.24 -17.06
C ASN A 152 34.48 21.09 -17.32
N LYS A 153 33.29 20.52 -17.13
CA LYS A 153 32.08 21.24 -16.72
C LYS A 153 31.62 20.65 -15.39
N PRO A 154 31.20 21.46 -14.40
CA PRO A 154 30.54 20.91 -13.22
C PRO A 154 29.26 20.24 -13.72
N SER A 155 29.25 18.91 -13.70
CA SER A 155 28.06 18.10 -13.94
C SER A 155 27.08 18.47 -12.84
N ALA A 156 26.04 19.24 -13.17
CA ALA A 156 24.87 19.38 -12.32
C ALA A 156 24.39 17.96 -12.01
N SER A 157 24.53 17.52 -10.76
CA SER A 157 23.98 16.24 -10.31
C SER A 157 22.49 16.25 -10.64
N LEU A 158 22.01 15.19 -11.29
CA LEU A 158 20.56 15.02 -11.48
C LEU A 158 19.89 15.23 -10.12
N PRO A 159 18.83 16.06 -10.02
CA PRO A 159 18.15 16.26 -8.76
C PRO A 159 17.64 14.93 -8.23
N ASP A 160 17.85 14.70 -6.93
CA ASP A 160 17.38 13.53 -6.21
C ASP A 160 15.87 13.34 -6.44
N GLN A 161 15.42 12.12 -6.71
CA GLN A 161 14.02 11.81 -7.00
C GLN A 161 13.09 12.26 -5.87
N LYS A 162 13.57 12.19 -4.62
CA LYS A 162 12.89 12.76 -3.45
C LYS A 162 12.72 14.28 -3.57
N GLN A 163 13.76 15.00 -4.00
CA GLN A 163 13.70 16.45 -4.18
C GLN A 163 12.73 16.85 -5.30
N LEU A 164 12.69 16.08 -6.39
CA LEU A 164 11.73 16.29 -7.48
C LEU A 164 10.28 16.13 -7.01
N LEU A 165 9.98 15.08 -6.24
CA LEU A 165 8.64 14.85 -5.70
C LEU A 165 8.25 15.91 -4.67
N ALA A 166 9.17 16.29 -3.79
CA ALA A 166 8.94 17.36 -2.83
C ALA A 166 8.67 18.70 -3.55
N GLN A 167 9.41 19.00 -4.61
CA GLN A 167 9.17 20.19 -5.43
C GLN A 167 7.82 20.11 -6.16
N ALA A 168 7.46 18.96 -6.72
CA ALA A 168 6.16 18.78 -7.37
C ALA A 168 4.98 18.97 -6.39
N ILE A 169 5.12 18.55 -5.13
CA ILE A 169 4.17 18.85 -4.04
C ILE A 169 4.13 20.36 -3.76
N ALA A 170 5.29 21.01 -3.70
CA ALA A 170 5.39 22.45 -3.47
C ALA A 170 4.75 23.26 -4.62
N ASP A 171 4.91 22.81 -5.86
CA ASP A 171 4.40 23.45 -7.08
C ASP A 171 2.92 23.14 -7.37
N ASN A 172 2.20 22.51 -6.43
CA ASN A 172 0.80 22.12 -6.57
C ASN A 172 0.51 21.23 -7.79
N GLN A 173 1.49 20.40 -8.20
CA GLN A 173 1.28 19.42 -9.29
C GLN A 173 0.40 18.26 -8.83
N PHE A 174 0.38 17.96 -7.53
CA PHE A 174 -0.56 17.00 -6.95
C PHE A 174 -1.88 17.70 -6.64
N VAL A 175 -2.96 17.21 -7.23
CA VAL A 175 -4.29 17.82 -7.18
C VAL A 175 -5.34 16.83 -6.70
N ALA A 176 -6.39 17.34 -6.08
CA ALA A 176 -7.56 16.54 -5.71
C ALA A 176 -8.53 16.40 -6.90
N TYR A 177 -8.86 15.15 -7.25
CA TYR A 177 -10.03 14.81 -8.06
C TYR A 177 -11.16 14.35 -7.13
N TYR A 178 -12.42 14.58 -7.50
CA TYR A 178 -13.55 14.37 -6.61
C TYR A 178 -14.49 13.28 -7.11
N GLN A 179 -14.56 12.17 -6.38
CA GLN A 179 -15.52 11.09 -6.66
C GLN A 179 -16.81 11.30 -5.85
N PRO A 180 -18.00 11.37 -6.48
CA PRO A 180 -19.25 11.60 -5.76
C PRO A 180 -19.66 10.39 -4.91
N LYS A 181 -20.14 10.67 -3.70
CA LYS A 181 -20.81 9.73 -2.79
C LYS A 181 -22.32 10.00 -2.84
N PHE A 182 -23.12 8.94 -3.04
CA PHE A 182 -24.57 9.03 -3.22
C PHE A 182 -25.31 8.43 -2.03
N ASN A 183 -26.41 9.07 -1.62
CA ASN A 183 -27.44 8.41 -0.82
C ASN A 183 -28.21 7.44 -1.72
N LEU A 184 -28.23 6.15 -1.39
CA LEU A 184 -28.86 5.13 -2.24
C LEU A 184 -30.39 5.24 -2.30
N ALA A 185 -31.03 5.73 -1.24
CA ALA A 185 -32.48 5.88 -1.19
C ALA A 185 -32.94 7.09 -2.02
N THR A 186 -32.26 8.24 -1.87
CA THR A 186 -32.67 9.49 -2.53
C THR A 186 -31.96 9.72 -3.86
N LYS A 187 -30.91 8.95 -4.17
CA LYS A 187 -29.99 9.14 -5.31
C LYS A 187 -29.31 10.51 -5.34
N SER A 188 -29.38 11.26 -4.23
CA SER A 188 -28.76 12.58 -4.13
C SER A 188 -27.28 12.46 -3.76
N ILE A 189 -26.46 13.39 -4.24
CA ILE A 189 -25.07 13.49 -3.83
C ILE A 189 -25.03 14.02 -2.39
N VAL A 190 -24.36 13.29 -1.51
CA VAL A 190 -24.18 13.66 -0.09
C VAL A 190 -22.79 14.22 0.19
N GLY A 191 -21.82 13.86 -0.63
CA GLY A 191 -20.43 14.26 -0.45
C GLY A 191 -19.56 13.77 -1.58
N PHE A 192 -18.26 14.01 -1.43
CA PHE A 192 -17.25 13.59 -2.38
C PHE A 192 -16.03 13.03 -1.66
N GLU A 193 -15.33 12.11 -2.30
CA GLU A 193 -14.01 11.66 -1.87
C GLU A 193 -12.93 12.39 -2.69
N ALA A 194 -11.96 12.99 -1.99
CA ALA A 194 -10.80 13.62 -2.60
C ALA A 194 -9.73 12.56 -2.89
N LEU A 195 -9.53 12.29 -4.18
CA LEU A 195 -8.58 11.33 -4.69
C LEU A 195 -7.40 12.05 -5.34
N VAL A 196 -6.19 11.81 -4.83
CA VAL A 196 -4.98 12.44 -5.37
C VAL A 196 -4.71 12.03 -6.81
N ARG A 197 -4.33 13.01 -7.63
CA ARG A 197 -3.77 12.83 -8.97
C ARG A 197 -2.53 13.69 -9.09
N TRP A 198 -1.54 13.22 -9.84
CA TRP A 198 -0.38 14.04 -10.17
C TRP A 198 -0.55 14.58 -11.60
N GLN A 199 -0.75 15.87 -11.74
CA GLN A 199 -0.65 16.59 -13.02
C GLN A 199 0.83 16.74 -13.39
N HIS A 200 1.43 15.67 -13.88
CA HIS A 200 2.82 15.66 -14.28
C HIS A 200 3.01 16.54 -15.53
N PRO A 201 3.99 17.47 -15.56
CA PRO A 201 4.15 18.45 -16.65
C PRO A 201 4.24 17.83 -18.05
N THR A 202 4.88 16.67 -18.16
CA THR A 202 5.09 15.96 -19.45
C THR A 202 4.31 14.66 -19.61
N ARG A 203 3.86 14.03 -18.51
CA ARG A 203 3.20 12.70 -18.54
C ARG A 203 1.68 12.81 -18.41
N GLY A 204 1.16 14.03 -18.20
CA GLY A 204 -0.25 14.27 -17.95
C GLY A 204 -0.68 13.76 -16.58
N VAL A 205 -1.95 13.38 -16.46
CA VAL A 205 -2.56 13.01 -15.19
C VAL A 205 -2.21 11.57 -14.81
N LEU A 206 -1.40 11.41 -13.77
CA LEU A 206 -1.01 10.12 -13.19
C LEU A 206 -1.91 9.76 -12.00
N LYS A 207 -2.13 8.45 -11.81
CA LYS A 207 -2.94 7.89 -10.72
C LYS A 207 -2.04 7.53 -9.53
N PRO A 208 -2.60 7.36 -8.31
CA PRO A 208 -1.82 7.03 -7.13
C PRO A 208 -0.85 5.85 -7.32
N LYS A 209 -1.27 4.80 -8.05
CA LYS A 209 -0.43 3.64 -8.36
C LYS A 209 0.93 3.96 -9.01
N ASP A 210 1.04 5.11 -9.68
CA ASP A 210 2.23 5.51 -10.44
C ASP A 210 3.27 6.26 -9.58
N PHE A 211 2.91 6.71 -8.37
CA PHE A 211 3.78 7.57 -7.54
C PHE A 211 3.67 7.35 -6.02
N ILE A 212 2.60 6.74 -5.51
CA ILE A 212 2.34 6.72 -4.06
C ILE A 212 3.40 5.91 -3.30
N ALA A 213 3.96 4.86 -3.93
CA ALA A 213 5.03 4.06 -3.34
C ALA A 213 6.29 4.91 -3.06
N ASP A 214 6.64 5.81 -3.98
CA ASP A 214 7.76 6.73 -3.83
C ASP A 214 7.47 7.78 -2.75
N ILE A 215 6.25 8.34 -2.74
CA ILE A 215 5.82 9.30 -1.71
C ILE A 215 5.99 8.71 -0.30
N ILE A 216 5.58 7.45 -0.11
CA ILE A 216 5.69 6.75 1.16
C ILE A 216 7.17 6.46 1.48
N SER A 217 7.92 5.89 0.55
CA SER A 217 9.32 5.49 0.78
C SER A 217 10.23 6.68 1.10
N TYR A 218 9.93 7.87 0.55
CA TYR A 218 10.66 9.10 0.82
C TYR A 218 10.15 9.90 2.02
N GLY A 219 9.08 9.45 2.68
CA GLY A 219 8.49 10.12 3.84
C GLY A 219 7.79 11.44 3.48
N LEU A 220 7.22 11.55 2.28
CA LEU A 220 6.54 12.74 1.77
C LEU A 220 5.01 12.69 1.93
N SER A 221 4.47 11.59 2.47
CA SER A 221 3.03 11.33 2.61
C SER A 221 2.30 12.47 3.35
N PHE A 222 2.81 12.87 4.52
CA PHE A 222 2.22 13.97 5.30
C PHE A 222 2.28 15.34 4.60
N ALA A 223 3.36 15.61 3.84
CA ALA A 223 3.48 16.85 3.07
C ALA A 223 2.44 16.90 1.95
N LEU A 224 2.24 15.77 1.25
CA LEU A 224 1.21 15.63 0.23
C LEU A 224 -0.20 15.76 0.84
N PHE A 225 -0.47 15.08 1.95
CA PHE A 225 -1.74 15.18 2.68
C PHE A 225 -2.05 16.63 3.07
N SER A 226 -1.08 17.35 3.61
CA SER A 226 -1.24 18.75 4.02
C SER A 226 -1.58 19.64 2.83
N ARG A 227 -0.91 19.44 1.68
CA ARG A 227 -1.22 20.19 0.44
C ARG A 227 -2.60 19.89 -0.12
N LEU A 228 -3.01 18.62 -0.14
CA LEU A 228 -4.35 18.23 -0.60
C LEU A 228 -5.44 18.76 0.32
N SER A 229 -5.20 18.76 1.62
CA SER A 229 -6.13 19.29 2.62
C SER A 229 -6.36 20.80 2.47
N GLU A 230 -5.32 21.55 2.13
CA GLU A 230 -5.44 22.97 1.76
C GLU A 230 -6.32 23.17 0.52
N GLN A 231 -6.15 22.34 -0.53
CA GLN A 231 -6.97 22.44 -1.75
C GLN A 231 -8.44 22.13 -1.49
N VAL A 232 -8.71 21.09 -0.68
CA VAL A 232 -10.07 20.72 -0.27
C VAL A 232 -10.69 21.84 0.55
N ALA A 233 -9.93 22.42 1.48
CA ALA A 233 -10.37 23.56 2.28
C ALA A 233 -10.79 24.75 1.42
N GLN A 234 -9.96 25.12 0.44
CA GLN A 234 -10.27 26.19 -0.53
C GLN A 234 -11.55 25.91 -1.33
N LEU A 235 -11.74 24.65 -1.75
CA LEU A 235 -12.96 24.27 -2.48
C LEU A 235 -14.20 24.33 -1.57
N LEU A 236 -14.10 23.88 -0.32
CA LEU A 236 -15.21 23.95 0.64
C LEU A 236 -15.66 25.40 0.90
N VAL A 237 -14.73 26.35 0.99
CA VAL A 237 -15.08 27.79 1.11
C VAL A 237 -15.84 28.27 -0.12
N LYS A 238 -15.39 27.90 -1.32
CA LYS A 238 -16.12 28.23 -2.56
C LYS A 238 -17.51 27.59 -2.59
N TRP A 239 -17.67 26.40 -2.05
CA TRP A 239 -18.98 25.74 -1.96
C TRP A 239 -19.88 26.35 -0.90
N GLN A 240 -19.34 26.85 0.22
CA GLN A 240 -20.10 27.59 1.22
C GLN A 240 -20.75 28.85 0.62
N SER A 241 -20.03 29.60 -0.22
CA SER A 241 -20.60 30.78 -0.88
C SER A 241 -21.62 30.46 -1.99
N MET A 242 -21.66 29.21 -2.45
CA MET A 242 -22.63 28.71 -3.43
C MET A 242 -23.81 27.98 -2.79
N GLU A 243 -23.92 28.00 -1.46
CA GLU A 243 -24.93 27.25 -0.68
C GLU A 243 -24.91 25.74 -0.96
N PHE A 244 -23.80 25.22 -1.49
CA PHE A 244 -23.62 23.79 -1.71
C PHE A 244 -23.16 23.16 -0.40
N ALA A 245 -23.98 22.30 0.20
CA ALA A 245 -23.81 21.83 1.59
C ALA A 245 -23.04 20.51 1.73
N GLN A 246 -22.69 19.85 0.63
CA GLN A 246 -22.03 18.55 0.63
C GLN A 246 -20.65 18.60 1.28
N HIS A 247 -20.28 17.48 1.90
CA HIS A 247 -18.97 17.28 2.52
C HIS A 247 -17.91 16.81 1.51
N ILE A 248 -16.64 17.00 1.84
CA ILE A 248 -15.51 16.40 1.14
C ILE A 248 -14.72 15.55 2.14
N CYS A 249 -14.45 14.31 1.76
CA CYS A 249 -13.67 13.33 2.49
C CYS A 249 -12.23 13.33 2.00
N ILE A 250 -11.26 13.41 2.92
CA ILE A 250 -9.83 13.31 2.61
C ILE A 250 -9.31 12.01 3.20
N ASN A 251 -8.57 11.25 2.39
CA ASN A 251 -7.90 10.04 2.83
C ASN A 251 -6.68 10.37 3.70
N ALA A 252 -6.58 9.69 4.84
CA ALA A 252 -5.45 9.71 5.75
C ALA A 252 -5.08 8.27 6.13
N ASP A 253 -3.91 7.82 5.68
CA ASP A 253 -3.34 6.54 6.05
C ASP A 253 -2.72 6.57 7.45
N ALA A 254 -2.18 5.42 7.86
CA ALA A 254 -1.58 5.27 9.18
C ALA A 254 -0.39 6.20 9.37
N ALA A 255 0.45 6.43 8.36
CA ALA A 255 1.63 7.28 8.46
C ALA A 255 1.25 8.76 8.61
N GLU A 256 0.26 9.24 7.86
CA GLU A 256 -0.22 10.62 7.97
C GLU A 256 -0.95 10.84 9.29
N PHE A 257 -1.85 9.93 9.65
CA PHE A 257 -2.57 10.02 10.91
C PHE A 257 -1.59 10.07 12.07
N SER A 258 -0.54 9.23 12.06
CA SER A 258 0.50 9.16 13.12
C SER A 258 1.40 10.40 13.19
N HIS A 259 1.40 11.26 12.19
CA HIS A 259 2.29 12.42 12.17
C HIS A 259 1.95 13.41 13.29
N PRO A 260 2.91 13.87 14.12
CA PRO A 260 2.67 14.71 15.30
C PRO A 260 1.77 15.93 15.04
N ASP A 261 1.94 16.58 13.89
CA ASP A 261 1.21 17.79 13.50
C ASP A 261 -0.17 17.53 12.85
N PHE A 262 -0.65 16.29 12.71
CA PHE A 262 -1.91 15.98 12.00
C PHE A 262 -3.10 16.81 12.51
N ASN A 263 -3.41 16.72 13.81
CA ASN A 263 -4.52 17.44 14.42
C ASN A 263 -4.37 18.96 14.30
N LYS A 264 -3.11 19.44 14.38
CA LYS A 264 -2.78 20.85 14.23
C LYS A 264 -3.05 21.34 12.81
N VAL A 265 -2.67 20.59 11.78
CA VAL A 265 -2.98 20.92 10.38
C VAL A 265 -4.49 21.05 10.17
N ILE A 266 -5.27 20.08 10.64
CA ILE A 266 -6.74 20.13 10.52
C ILE A 266 -7.33 21.32 11.28
N SER A 267 -6.92 21.55 12.52
CA SER A 267 -7.37 22.70 13.31
C SER A 267 -7.04 24.03 12.63
N GLN A 268 -5.83 24.17 12.09
CA GLN A 268 -5.40 25.37 11.38
C GLN A 268 -6.17 25.58 10.09
N LEU A 269 -6.48 24.52 9.34
CA LEU A 269 -7.31 24.61 8.13
C LEU A 269 -8.71 25.14 8.44
N LEU A 270 -9.38 24.53 9.42
CA LEU A 270 -10.73 24.95 9.85
C LEU A 270 -10.74 26.42 10.29
N ALA A 271 -9.75 26.82 11.10
CA ALA A 271 -9.64 28.19 11.60
C ALA A 271 -9.32 29.20 10.50
N ARG A 272 -8.36 28.88 9.62
CA ARG A 272 -7.90 29.78 8.55
C ARG A 272 -8.94 30.01 7.47
N TYR A 273 -9.67 28.97 7.10
CA TYR A 273 -10.64 29.01 6.00
C TYR A 273 -12.08 29.19 6.48
N HIS A 274 -12.33 29.24 7.79
CA HIS A 274 -13.68 29.35 8.36
C HIS A 274 -14.66 28.29 7.83
N ILE A 275 -14.14 27.07 7.64
CA ILE A 275 -14.91 25.94 7.13
C ILE A 275 -15.81 25.43 8.24
N ASP A 276 -17.07 25.16 7.90
CA ASP A 276 -17.95 24.38 8.78
C ASP A 276 -17.33 22.98 8.98
N PRO A 277 -16.93 22.61 10.20
CA PRO A 277 -16.21 21.36 10.46
C PRO A 277 -16.99 20.11 10.05
N TYR A 278 -18.33 20.18 9.99
CA TYR A 278 -19.15 19.06 9.51
C TYR A 278 -19.00 18.79 8.00
N ARG A 279 -18.35 19.68 7.26
CA ARG A 279 -18.14 19.55 5.82
C ARG A 279 -16.78 18.96 5.45
N LEU A 280 -15.84 18.92 6.40
CA LEU A 280 -14.56 18.27 6.24
C LEU A 280 -14.62 16.89 6.91
N HIS A 281 -14.55 15.86 6.09
CA HIS A 281 -14.50 14.48 6.55
C HIS A 281 -13.08 13.94 6.38
N ILE A 282 -12.67 13.08 7.30
CA ILE A 282 -11.38 12.38 7.23
C ILE A 282 -11.67 10.89 7.15
N GLU A 283 -11.19 10.25 6.11
CA GLU A 283 -11.27 8.81 5.89
C GLU A 283 -9.97 8.18 6.34
N MET A 284 -10.07 7.25 7.29
CA MET A 284 -8.92 6.57 7.88
C MET A 284 -9.01 5.08 7.58
N THR A 285 -7.88 4.43 7.32
CA THR A 285 -7.87 2.97 7.19
C THR A 285 -7.87 2.28 8.55
N GLU A 286 -8.35 1.05 8.62
CA GLU A 286 -8.35 0.22 9.83
C GLU A 286 -6.95 0.11 10.48
N SER A 287 -5.89 0.01 9.67
CA SER A 287 -4.50 -0.06 10.14
C SER A 287 -4.03 1.21 10.86
N SER A 288 -4.66 2.36 10.59
CA SER A 288 -4.37 3.64 11.25
C SER A 288 -4.78 3.66 12.73
N LEU A 289 -5.67 2.75 13.13
CA LEU A 289 -6.23 2.66 14.48
C LEU A 289 -5.56 1.58 15.34
N LEU A 290 -4.50 0.94 14.86
CA LEU A 290 -3.85 -0.18 15.55
C LEU A 290 -3.06 0.25 16.81
N PRO A 291 -3.08 -0.54 17.91
CA PRO A 291 -2.52 -0.16 19.21
C PRO A 291 -1.03 0.16 19.25
N SER A 292 -0.26 -0.20 18.21
CA SER A 292 1.16 0.13 18.10
C SER A 292 1.45 1.64 17.94
N ASN A 293 0.41 2.45 17.70
CA ASN A 293 0.50 3.89 17.85
C ASN A 293 0.11 4.28 19.28
N ASP A 294 1.12 4.44 20.12
CA ASP A 294 0.93 5.17 21.37
C ASP A 294 0.27 6.51 21.05
N ASN A 295 -0.81 6.82 21.76
CA ASN A 295 -1.57 8.08 21.67
C ASN A 295 -2.72 8.20 20.64
N ILE A 296 -3.18 7.12 20.00
CA ILE A 296 -4.37 7.17 19.09
C ILE A 296 -5.62 7.74 19.79
N LYS A 297 -5.92 7.28 21.01
CA LYS A 297 -7.14 7.69 21.73
C LYS A 297 -7.18 9.20 21.98
N GLN A 298 -6.07 9.78 22.41
CA GLN A 298 -5.97 11.22 22.61
C GLN A 298 -6.18 11.97 21.29
N ARG A 299 -5.53 11.50 20.22
CA ARG A 299 -5.61 12.13 18.90
C ARG A 299 -7.01 12.10 18.31
N LEU A 300 -7.71 10.98 18.43
CA LEU A 300 -9.13 10.88 18.06
C LEU A 300 -10.01 11.80 18.91
N THR A 301 -9.71 11.92 20.21
CA THR A 301 -10.44 12.82 21.12
C THR A 301 -10.28 14.27 20.70
N GLU A 302 -9.06 14.68 20.37
CA GLU A 302 -8.75 16.02 19.86
C GLU A 302 -9.43 16.29 18.51
N LEU A 303 -9.43 15.34 17.57
CA LEU A 303 -10.16 15.50 16.29
C LEU A 303 -11.67 15.58 16.50
N LYS A 304 -12.24 14.75 17.37
CA LYS A 304 -13.67 14.83 17.73
C LYS A 304 -14.01 16.19 18.33
N ALA A 305 -13.12 16.79 19.12
CA ALA A 305 -13.31 18.14 19.66
C ALA A 305 -13.33 19.23 18.57
N LEU A 306 -12.66 19.00 17.44
CA LEU A 306 -12.76 19.86 16.24
C LEU A 306 -14.08 19.69 15.47
N LYS A 307 -14.91 18.70 15.83
CA LYS A 307 -16.20 18.36 15.19
C LYS A 307 -16.09 17.89 13.74
N VAL A 308 -14.89 17.50 13.29
CA VAL A 308 -14.74 16.85 11.99
C VAL A 308 -15.33 15.45 12.02
N CYS A 309 -15.93 15.03 10.91
CA CYS A 309 -16.43 13.66 10.79
C CYS A 309 -15.27 12.72 10.46
N LEU A 310 -15.17 11.61 11.21
CA LEU A 310 -14.20 10.56 10.94
C LEU A 310 -14.94 9.36 10.33
N ALA A 311 -14.46 8.90 9.18
CA ALA A 311 -14.90 7.69 8.52
C ALA A 311 -13.80 6.64 8.60
N LEU A 312 -14.19 5.38 8.73
CA LEU A 312 -13.29 4.24 8.71
C LEU A 312 -13.46 3.48 7.40
N ASP A 313 -12.38 3.33 6.64
CA ASP A 313 -12.32 2.60 5.37
C ASP A 313 -11.62 1.25 5.54
N ASP A 314 -11.88 0.34 4.60
CA ASP A 314 -11.40 -1.05 4.59
C ASP A 314 -11.75 -1.86 5.85
N PHE A 315 -12.88 -1.52 6.50
CA PHE A 315 -13.36 -2.21 7.70
C PHE A 315 -13.67 -3.69 7.44
N GLY A 316 -13.12 -4.57 8.28
CA GLY A 316 -13.30 -6.02 8.19
C GLY A 316 -12.12 -6.77 7.55
N THR A 317 -10.99 -6.09 7.35
CA THR A 317 -9.76 -6.66 6.79
C THR A 317 -8.83 -7.28 7.84
N GLY A 318 -9.16 -7.17 9.14
CA GLY A 318 -8.66 -8.11 10.16
C GLY A 318 -7.85 -7.51 11.32
N TYR A 319 -7.95 -6.21 11.57
CA TYR A 319 -7.12 -5.45 12.52
C TYR A 319 -7.90 -4.76 13.66
N ALA A 320 -9.18 -4.44 13.50
CA ALA A 320 -10.06 -3.78 14.46
C ALA A 320 -11.37 -4.57 14.59
N SER A 321 -11.62 -5.06 15.81
CA SER A 321 -12.96 -5.53 16.18
C SER A 321 -13.86 -4.32 16.47
N LEU A 322 -15.18 -4.48 16.34
CA LEU A 322 -16.20 -3.46 16.71
C LEU A 322 -15.96 -2.84 18.10
N SER A 323 -15.24 -3.54 18.98
CA SER A 323 -14.79 -3.12 20.30
C SER A 323 -13.99 -1.80 20.33
N TYR A 324 -13.50 -1.32 19.19
CA TYR A 324 -12.66 -0.11 19.10
C TYR A 324 -13.43 1.19 18.75
N LEU A 325 -14.67 1.08 18.26
CA LEU A 325 -15.54 2.20 17.87
C LEU A 325 -16.35 2.75 19.05
#